data_AF-A0A328S111-F1
#
_entry.id   AF-A0A328S111-F1
#
_cell.length_a   1.000
_cell.length_b   1.000
_cell.length_c   1.000
_cell.angle_alpha   90.00
_cell.angle_beta   90.00
_cell.angle_gamma   90.00
#
_symmetry.space_group_name_H-M   'P 1'
#
loop_
_entity.id
_entity.type
_entity.pdbx_description
1 polymer ?
#
loop_
_entity_poly.entity_id
_entity_poly.type
_entity_poly.pdbx_seq_one_letter_code
_entity_poly.pdbx_strand_id
1 'polypeptide(L)'
;MKHLNKMFFMVALVMLVIGLSSTVSAVDDNTTDSVISETQADTTVKPVTTTCGDTTLKNTKQIEKATKENVKTATKTVEVNDYNELTTAINSAVADSKNDEYIINLNNGTYQITANTNLNSGTYTPNITINANNQTLSSQSTRYTQFNNGCNVTINDAIITQRIQNNGNKIILNNVIINNT
;
A
#
# COMPACT_ATOMS: atom_id res chain seq x y z
N MET A 1 49.40 -21.83 24.23
CA MET A 1 48.63 -22.95 23.64
C MET A 1 47.28 -23.09 24.35
N LYS A 2 46.25 -22.33 23.93
CA LYS A 2 44.86 -22.45 24.42
C LYS A 2 43.87 -22.02 23.31
N HIS A 3 44.05 -22.52 22.09
CA HIS A 3 43.18 -22.26 20.94
C HIS A 3 43.00 -23.52 20.08
N LEU A 4 42.49 -24.62 20.65
CA LEU A 4 42.26 -25.84 19.85
C LEU A 4 40.95 -26.61 20.13
N ASN A 5 40.02 -26.06 20.93
CA ASN A 5 38.82 -26.81 21.35
C ASN A 5 37.47 -26.18 20.92
N LYS A 6 37.45 -25.24 19.97
CA LYS A 6 36.19 -24.65 19.49
C LYS A 6 35.86 -24.92 18.01
N MET A 7 36.67 -25.75 17.34
CA MET A 7 36.54 -26.01 15.89
C MET A 7 35.88 -27.37 15.55
N PHE A 8 35.21 -28.03 16.50
CA PHE A 8 34.65 -29.38 16.30
C PHE A 8 33.10 -29.48 16.41
N PHE A 9 32.38 -28.37 16.55
CA PHE A 9 30.91 -28.37 16.62
C PHE A 9 30.26 -27.77 15.36
N MET A 10 30.79 -28.12 14.18
CA MET A 10 30.29 -27.65 12.88
C MET A 10 30.09 -28.79 11.85
N VAL A 11 29.94 -30.05 12.29
CA VAL A 11 29.91 -31.20 11.35
C VAL A 11 28.90 -32.31 11.73
N ALA A 12 27.75 -31.97 12.33
CA ALA A 12 26.74 -33.00 12.67
C ALA A 12 25.26 -32.62 12.49
N LEU A 13 24.94 -31.52 11.78
CA LEU A 13 23.55 -31.20 11.41
C LEU A 13 23.42 -30.80 9.93
N VAL A 14 24.21 -31.46 9.10
CA VAL A 14 24.00 -31.57 7.65
C VAL A 14 23.84 -33.07 7.44
N MET A 15 22.60 -33.53 7.25
CA MET A 15 22.16 -34.85 6.73
C MET A 15 20.78 -35.23 7.33
N LEU A 16 19.73 -34.47 7.01
CA LEU A 16 18.39 -35.06 6.90
C LEU A 16 17.74 -34.50 5.65
N VAL A 17 17.94 -35.24 4.57
CA VAL A 17 17.54 -34.93 3.20
C VAL A 17 16.26 -35.74 2.88
N ILE A 18 15.47 -35.20 1.96
CA ILE A 18 14.54 -35.89 1.02
C ILE A 18 13.10 -36.15 1.49
N GLY A 19 12.21 -35.27 1.02
CA GLY A 19 11.17 -35.63 0.04
C GLY A 19 9.80 -36.05 0.57
N LEU A 20 8.76 -35.37 0.05
CA LEU A 20 7.42 -35.87 -0.33
C LEU A 20 6.67 -34.66 -0.90
N SER A 21 6.69 -34.49 -2.23
CA SER A 21 5.61 -34.82 -3.17
C SER A 21 4.63 -33.67 -3.39
N SER A 22 4.75 -33.07 -4.58
CA SER A 22 3.78 -32.19 -5.22
C SER A 22 2.41 -32.84 -5.36
N THR A 23 1.35 -32.11 -5.05
CA THR A 23 0.04 -32.31 -5.68
C THR A 23 -0.36 -31.01 -6.38
N VAL A 24 -0.36 -31.07 -7.70
CA VAL A 24 -1.11 -30.17 -8.56
C VAL A 24 -2.58 -30.52 -8.39
N SER A 25 -3.41 -29.56 -7.99
CA SER A 25 -4.84 -29.61 -8.28
C SER A 25 -5.12 -28.60 -9.38
N ALA A 26 -5.28 -29.11 -10.60
CA ALA A 26 -6.09 -28.43 -11.60
C ALA A 26 -7.55 -28.49 -11.12
N VAL A 27 -8.23 -27.35 -11.11
CA VAL A 27 -9.69 -27.31 -11.20
C VAL A 27 -10.07 -26.21 -12.19
N ASP A 28 -10.94 -26.64 -13.09
CA ASP A 28 -11.39 -26.03 -14.32
C ASP A 28 -12.05 -24.66 -14.20
N ASP A 29 -11.99 -23.98 -15.36
CA ASP A 29 -12.89 -22.97 -15.87
C ASP A 29 -14.21 -22.80 -15.10
N ASN A 30 -14.45 -21.55 -14.68
CA ASN A 30 -15.80 -21.03 -14.74
C ASN A 30 -15.77 -19.62 -15.34
N THR A 31 -15.89 -19.58 -16.66
CA THR A 31 -16.32 -18.41 -17.42
C THR A 31 -17.58 -17.85 -16.76
N THR A 32 -17.49 -16.66 -16.19
CA THR A 32 -18.68 -15.88 -15.85
C THR A 32 -18.64 -14.62 -16.69
N ASP A 33 -19.48 -14.65 -17.73
CA ASP A 33 -19.84 -13.49 -18.54
C ASP A 33 -20.23 -12.32 -17.63
N SER A 34 -19.41 -11.28 -17.60
CA SER A 34 -19.86 -9.99 -17.10
C SER A 34 -20.49 -9.23 -18.24
N VAL A 35 -21.81 -9.35 -18.26
CA VAL A 35 -22.80 -8.65 -19.07
C VAL A 35 -22.33 -7.23 -19.44
N ILE A 36 -22.30 -6.98 -20.75
CA ILE A 36 -22.24 -5.64 -21.33
C ILE A 36 -23.47 -4.87 -20.82
N SER A 37 -23.27 -3.96 -19.87
CA SER A 37 -24.26 -2.92 -19.57
C SER A 37 -23.95 -1.73 -20.49
N GLU A 38 -24.61 -1.70 -21.64
CA GLU A 38 -24.81 -0.46 -22.37
C GLU A 38 -25.67 0.47 -21.51
N THR A 39 -25.09 1.56 -21.01
CA THR A 39 -25.87 2.67 -20.49
C THR A 39 -25.33 3.99 -21.02
N GLN A 40 -26.12 4.51 -21.97
CA GLN A 40 -26.21 5.85 -22.56
C GLN A 40 -25.19 6.91 -22.14
N ALA A 41 -24.56 7.51 -23.14
CA ALA A 41 -23.94 8.82 -23.02
C ALA A 41 -25.01 9.86 -22.64
N ASP A 42 -24.88 10.41 -21.44
CA ASP A 42 -25.63 11.60 -21.01
C ASP A 42 -25.08 12.82 -21.75
N THR A 43 -25.72 13.18 -22.86
CA THR A 43 -25.54 14.48 -23.49
C THR A 43 -26.38 15.52 -22.76
N THR A 44 -25.81 16.16 -21.74
CA THR A 44 -26.38 17.40 -21.20
C THR A 44 -26.14 18.53 -22.21
N VAL A 45 -27.09 18.75 -23.11
CA VAL A 45 -27.14 19.93 -23.97
C VAL A 45 -27.60 21.12 -23.13
N LYS A 46 -26.70 22.07 -22.84
CA LYS A 46 -27.12 23.40 -22.34
C LYS A 46 -27.70 24.21 -23.52
N PRO A 47 -28.91 24.79 -23.38
CA PRO A 47 -29.42 25.72 -24.38
C PRO A 47 -28.63 27.03 -24.31
N VAL A 48 -28.05 27.44 -25.44
CA VAL A 48 -27.51 28.78 -25.65
C VAL A 48 -28.61 29.63 -26.26
N THR A 49 -29.04 30.67 -25.52
CA THR A 49 -29.97 31.69 -26.00
C THR A 49 -29.29 32.52 -27.09
N THR A 50 -29.93 32.62 -28.26
CA THR A 50 -29.47 33.40 -29.41
C THR A 50 -29.76 34.89 -29.24
N THR A 51 -28.79 35.75 -29.52
CA THR A 51 -29.04 37.03 -30.21
C THR A 51 -27.89 37.38 -31.17
N CYS A 52 -28.26 37.96 -32.30
CA CYS A 52 -27.58 38.13 -33.58
C CYS A 52 -26.15 38.72 -33.58
N GLY A 53 -25.33 38.21 -34.51
CA GLY A 53 -24.09 38.84 -34.94
C GLY A 53 -23.31 37.92 -35.89
N ASP A 54 -23.29 38.28 -37.17
CA ASP A 54 -22.63 37.60 -38.28
C ASP A 54 -21.12 37.41 -38.04
N THR A 55 -20.65 36.17 -37.92
CA THR A 55 -19.25 35.81 -38.19
C THR A 55 -19.12 34.30 -38.44
N THR A 56 -18.64 33.94 -39.63
CA THR A 56 -18.22 32.58 -39.98
C THR A 56 -17.07 32.11 -39.07
N LEU A 57 -17.39 31.39 -38.00
CA LEU A 57 -16.43 30.64 -37.19
C LEU A 57 -16.45 29.17 -37.62
N LYS A 58 -15.38 28.72 -38.26
CA LYS A 58 -15.11 27.31 -38.51
C LYS A 58 -14.96 26.60 -37.16
N ASN A 59 -16.02 25.95 -36.72
CA ASN A 59 -16.02 25.12 -35.53
C ASN A 59 -15.30 23.80 -35.84
N THR A 60 -13.97 23.77 -35.65
CA THR A 60 -13.25 22.51 -35.56
C THR A 60 -13.57 21.92 -34.18
N LYS A 61 -14.57 21.03 -34.10
CA LYS A 61 -14.85 20.27 -32.89
C LYS A 61 -13.64 19.39 -32.60
N GLN A 62 -12.79 19.82 -31.67
CA GLN A 62 -11.76 18.97 -31.10
C GLN A 62 -12.47 18.02 -30.13
N ILE A 63 -12.60 16.76 -30.53
CA ILE A 63 -13.06 15.69 -29.65
C ILE A 63 -11.85 15.31 -28.81
N GLU A 64 -11.78 15.82 -27.57
CA GLU A 64 -10.84 15.29 -26.59
C GLU A 64 -11.31 13.89 -26.20
N LYS A 65 -10.67 12.89 -26.81
CA LYS A 65 -10.82 11.50 -26.38
C LYS A 65 -10.14 11.38 -25.02
N ALA A 66 -10.92 11.39 -23.94
CA ALA A 66 -10.41 11.05 -22.63
C ALA A 66 -9.89 9.60 -22.69
N THR A 67 -8.57 9.46 -22.76
CA THR A 67 -7.90 8.17 -22.59
C THR A 67 -8.12 7.79 -21.14
N LYS A 68 -9.10 6.91 -20.87
CA LYS A 68 -9.07 6.15 -19.62
C LYS A 68 -7.85 5.26 -19.71
N GLU A 69 -6.70 5.76 -19.23
CA GLU A 69 -5.54 4.91 -19.00
C GLU A 69 -5.98 3.88 -17.96
N ASN A 70 -6.23 2.66 -18.45
CA ASN A 70 -6.35 1.51 -17.59
C ASN A 70 -4.91 1.14 -17.19
N VAL A 71 -4.30 1.97 -16.32
CA VAL A 71 -2.95 1.75 -15.82
C VAL A 71 -3.03 0.48 -14.98
N LYS A 72 -2.47 -0.61 -15.49
CA LYS A 72 -2.25 -1.82 -14.69
C LYS A 72 -1.21 -1.47 -13.62
N THR A 73 -1.69 -1.21 -12.42
CA THR A 73 -0.85 -0.83 -11.28
C THR A 73 -0.15 -2.05 -10.72
N ALA A 74 1.18 -2.01 -10.60
CA ALA A 74 1.93 -3.10 -9.98
C ALA A 74 1.82 -3.01 -8.45
N THR A 75 1.58 -4.16 -7.81
CA THR A 75 1.43 -4.28 -6.35
C THR A 75 2.59 -5.08 -5.77
N LYS A 76 3.15 -4.59 -4.68
CA LYS A 76 4.18 -5.30 -3.90
C LYS A 76 3.70 -5.56 -2.48
N THR A 77 3.87 -6.80 -2.03
CA THR A 77 3.54 -7.22 -0.67
C THR A 77 4.82 -7.48 0.12
N VAL A 78 4.84 -7.01 1.37
CA VAL A 78 5.95 -7.21 2.31
C VAL A 78 5.41 -7.59 3.67
N GLU A 79 6.14 -8.45 4.38
CA GLU A 79 5.87 -8.80 5.77
C GLU A 79 6.91 -8.12 6.67
N VAL A 80 6.48 -7.66 7.84
CA VAL A 80 7.34 -6.98 8.82
C VAL A 80 7.05 -7.52 10.22
N ASN A 81 8.04 -7.54 11.10
CA ASN A 81 7.98 -8.15 12.44
C ASN A 81 8.17 -7.13 13.58
N ASP A 82 8.56 -5.90 13.26
CA ASP A 82 8.71 -4.83 14.24
C ASP A 82 8.50 -3.43 13.62
N TYR A 83 8.56 -2.41 14.47
CA TYR A 83 8.37 -1.03 14.03
C TYR A 83 9.47 -0.55 13.06
N ASN A 84 10.71 -0.97 13.23
CA ASN A 84 11.81 -0.55 12.36
C ASN A 84 11.60 -1.10 10.94
N GLU A 85 11.27 -2.39 10.83
CA GLU A 85 10.93 -3.03 9.56
C GLU A 85 9.72 -2.35 8.90
N LEU A 86 8.68 -1.99 9.67
CA LEU A 86 7.54 -1.20 9.17
C LEU A 86 8.00 0.14 8.57
N THR A 87 8.84 0.89 9.29
CA THR A 87 9.35 2.18 8.75
C THR A 87 10.22 1.99 7.52
N THR A 88 11.07 0.96 7.48
CA THR A 88 11.90 0.63 6.33
C THR A 88 11.05 0.25 5.12
N ALA A 89 9.97 -0.52 5.32
CA ALA A 89 9.03 -0.89 4.26
C ALA A 89 8.36 0.36 3.66
N ILE A 90 7.87 1.27 4.51
CA ILE A 90 7.26 2.53 4.04
C ILE A 90 8.28 3.41 3.31
N ASN A 91 9.49 3.55 3.85
CA ASN A 91 10.56 4.32 3.19
C ASN A 91 11.01 3.71 1.87
N SER A 92 10.94 2.37 1.74
CA SER A 92 11.21 1.68 0.48
C SER A 92 10.10 1.92 -0.55
N ALA A 93 8.84 1.96 -0.11
CA ALA A 93 7.70 2.21 -0.99
C ALA A 93 7.79 3.58 -1.66
N VAL A 94 8.13 4.64 -0.91
CA VAL A 94 8.22 6.00 -1.44
C VAL A 94 9.41 6.22 -2.39
N ALA A 95 10.35 5.28 -2.44
CA ALA A 95 11.49 5.28 -3.36
C ALA A 95 11.28 4.34 -4.56
N ASP A 96 10.21 3.56 -4.59
CA ASP A 96 9.98 2.52 -5.60
C ASP A 96 8.99 2.98 -6.67
N SER A 97 9.51 3.47 -7.79
CA SER A 97 8.70 3.88 -8.94
C SER A 97 8.11 2.73 -9.76
N LYS A 98 8.35 1.47 -9.37
CA LYS A 98 7.85 0.30 -10.10
C LYS A 98 6.51 -0.21 -9.60
N ASN A 99 6.06 0.22 -8.42
CA ASN A 99 4.84 -0.29 -7.80
C ASN A 99 3.97 0.88 -7.31
N ASP A 100 2.71 0.88 -7.73
CA ASP A 100 1.73 1.92 -7.35
C ASP A 100 0.98 1.55 -6.08
N GLU A 101 1.09 0.29 -5.65
CA GLU A 101 0.49 -0.22 -4.44
C GLU A 101 1.51 -1.03 -3.62
N TYR A 102 1.51 -0.75 -2.32
CA TYR A 102 2.28 -1.49 -1.33
C TYR A 102 1.33 -2.04 -0.26
N ILE A 103 1.40 -3.35 -0.03
CA ILE A 103 0.68 -4.03 1.04
C ILE A 103 1.71 -4.48 2.08
N ILE A 104 1.62 -3.93 3.29
CA ILE A 104 2.52 -4.24 4.41
C ILE A 104 1.73 -5.04 5.43
N ASN A 105 2.08 -6.30 5.63
CA ASN A 105 1.45 -7.18 6.61
C ASN A 105 2.29 -7.24 7.88
N LEU A 106 1.69 -6.92 9.02
CA LEU A 106 2.35 -7.04 10.31
C LEU A 106 2.21 -8.47 10.84
N ASN A 107 3.33 -9.11 11.10
CA ASN A 107 3.39 -10.36 11.85
C ASN A 107 3.25 -10.09 13.35
N ASN A 108 3.13 -11.16 14.14
CA ASN A 108 3.16 -11.01 15.59
C ASN A 108 4.50 -10.42 16.05
N GLY A 109 4.45 -9.24 16.67
CA GLY A 109 5.67 -8.45 16.89
C GLY A 109 5.48 -7.25 17.80
N THR A 110 6.58 -6.53 18.04
CA THR A 110 6.56 -5.31 18.86
C THR A 110 6.66 -4.07 17.96
N TYR A 111 5.55 -3.34 17.84
CA TYR A 111 5.47 -2.12 17.04
C TYR A 111 5.45 -0.88 17.95
N GLN A 112 6.49 -0.77 18.77
CA GLN A 112 6.64 0.34 19.73
C GLN A 112 7.63 1.38 19.21
N ILE A 113 7.21 2.64 19.15
CA ILE A 113 8.11 3.77 18.91
C ILE A 113 8.81 4.22 20.19
N THR A 114 10.11 4.46 20.06
CA THR A 114 10.96 4.99 21.14
C THR A 114 11.30 6.48 20.93
N ALA A 115 11.12 6.99 19.71
CA ALA A 115 11.31 8.37 19.33
C ALA A 115 10.21 8.85 18.35
N ASN A 116 10.08 10.17 18.20
CA ASN A 116 9.20 10.72 17.16
C ASN A 116 9.71 10.27 15.79
N THR A 117 8.81 9.74 14.97
CA THR A 117 9.14 9.24 13.63
C THR A 117 8.49 10.13 12.59
N ASN A 118 9.28 10.61 11.62
CA ASN A 118 8.78 11.33 10.45
C ASN A 118 8.99 10.45 9.22
N LEU A 119 7.91 10.07 8.56
CA LEU A 119 7.92 9.32 7.30
C LEU A 119 7.85 10.33 6.17
N ASN A 120 9.01 10.71 5.64
CA ASN A 120 9.15 11.80 4.66
C ASN A 120 8.81 11.36 3.24
N SER A 121 8.59 12.34 2.36
CA SER A 121 8.39 12.11 0.93
C SER A 121 9.62 11.47 0.28
N GLY A 122 9.35 10.64 -0.71
CA GLY A 122 10.36 10.09 -1.62
C GLY A 122 10.15 10.60 -3.04
N THR A 123 10.71 9.88 -4.01
CA THR A 123 10.54 10.16 -5.44
C THR A 123 9.21 9.66 -6.01
N TYR A 124 8.46 8.88 -5.22
CA TYR A 124 7.19 8.29 -5.63
C TYR A 124 6.14 8.35 -4.50
N THR A 125 4.86 8.27 -4.87
CA THR A 125 3.71 8.35 -3.95
C THR A 125 2.74 7.20 -4.19
N PRO A 126 3.11 5.95 -3.87
CA PRO A 126 2.20 4.82 -4.01
C PRO A 126 1.03 4.88 -3.00
N ASN A 127 0.01 4.06 -3.23
CA ASN A 127 -0.97 3.73 -2.20
C ASN A 127 -0.34 2.70 -1.25
N ILE A 128 -0.41 2.96 0.06
CA ILE A 128 0.16 2.09 1.08
C ILE A 128 -0.97 1.54 1.95
N THR A 129 -1.10 0.23 1.99
CA THR A 129 -2.02 -0.49 2.87
C THR A 129 -1.22 -1.20 3.95
N ILE A 130 -1.46 -0.87 5.21
CA ILE A 130 -0.86 -1.50 6.38
C ILE A 130 -1.92 -2.40 7.01
N ASN A 131 -1.78 -3.71 6.83
CA ASN A 131 -2.61 -4.71 7.49
C ASN A 131 -1.98 -5.01 8.86
N ALA A 132 -2.51 -4.37 9.90
CA ALA A 132 -1.93 -4.47 11.22
C ALA A 132 -2.27 -5.78 11.94
N ASN A 133 -3.22 -6.58 11.44
CA ASN A 133 -3.51 -7.93 11.97
C ASN A 133 -3.68 -7.96 13.50
N ASN A 134 -4.44 -7.00 14.03
CA ASN A 134 -4.69 -6.78 15.45
C ASN A 134 -3.45 -6.45 16.31
N GLN A 135 -2.32 -6.13 15.68
CA GLN A 135 -1.11 -5.66 16.38
C GLN A 135 -1.30 -4.26 16.95
N THR A 136 -0.51 -3.95 17.98
CA THR A 136 -0.54 -2.65 18.67
C THR A 136 0.59 -1.74 18.19
N LEU A 137 0.24 -0.61 17.58
CA LEU A 137 1.16 0.51 17.30
C LEU A 137 1.22 1.41 18.52
N SER A 138 2.33 1.39 19.26
CA SER A 138 2.41 1.94 20.62
C SER A 138 3.60 2.87 20.85
N SER A 139 3.52 3.68 21.90
CA SER A 139 4.61 4.52 22.39
C SER A 139 4.72 4.48 23.90
N GLN A 140 5.93 4.60 24.45
CA GLN A 140 6.16 4.70 25.90
C GLN A 140 5.92 6.12 26.48
N SER A 141 5.67 7.12 25.63
CA SER A 141 5.50 8.52 26.02
C SER A 141 4.65 9.24 24.97
N THR A 142 4.57 10.58 25.01
CA THR A 142 3.87 11.43 24.04
C THR A 142 4.60 11.49 22.68
N ARG A 143 4.92 10.33 22.11
CA ARG A 143 5.59 10.17 20.82
C ARG A 143 4.58 10.07 19.70
N TYR A 144 5.04 10.36 18.49
CA TYR A 144 4.21 10.29 17.30
C TYR A 144 4.91 9.63 16.12
N THR A 145 4.10 9.08 15.22
CA THR A 145 4.45 8.79 13.84
C THR A 145 3.73 9.78 12.95
N GLN A 146 4.50 10.60 12.24
CA GLN A 146 4.00 11.58 11.30
C GLN A 146 4.20 11.07 9.88
N PHE A 147 3.10 10.92 9.16
CA PHE A 147 3.10 10.65 7.73
C PHE A 147 3.20 11.98 6.99
N ASN A 148 4.38 12.23 6.41
CA ASN A 148 4.70 13.42 5.60
C ASN A 148 5.12 13.00 4.16
N ASN A 149 4.75 11.79 3.75
CA ASN A 149 5.27 11.17 2.54
C ASN A 149 4.42 11.41 1.28
N GLY A 150 3.29 12.12 1.41
CA GLY A 150 2.37 12.39 0.30
C GLY A 150 1.57 11.17 -0.20
N CYS A 151 1.77 9.99 0.38
CA CYS A 151 1.05 8.78 -0.01
C CYS A 151 -0.40 8.79 0.50
N ASN A 152 -1.26 8.01 -0.16
CA ASN A 152 -2.51 7.57 0.45
C ASN A 152 -2.19 6.36 1.34
N VAL A 153 -2.49 6.46 2.64
CA VAL A 153 -2.23 5.39 3.61
C VAL A 153 -3.55 4.83 4.14
N THR A 154 -3.70 3.52 4.13
CA THR A 154 -4.78 2.81 4.82
C THR A 154 -4.16 1.95 5.92
N ILE A 155 -4.69 2.05 7.15
CA ILE A 155 -4.29 1.20 8.27
C ILE A 155 -5.51 0.36 8.65
N ASN A 156 -5.39 -0.95 8.52
CA ASN A 156 -6.43 -1.93 8.82
C ASN A 156 -6.14 -2.63 10.16
N ASP A 157 -7.19 -2.88 10.94
CA ASP A 157 -7.19 -3.83 12.07
C ASP A 157 -6.12 -3.54 13.14
N ALA A 158 -5.84 -2.26 13.43
CA ALA A 158 -4.80 -1.88 14.39
C ALA A 158 -5.38 -1.52 15.77
N ILE A 159 -4.58 -1.73 16.82
CA ILE A 159 -4.73 -1.03 18.09
C ILE A 159 -3.68 0.08 18.11
N ILE A 160 -4.09 1.33 18.29
CA ILE A 160 -3.18 2.48 18.26
C ILE A 160 -3.21 3.16 19.62
N THR A 161 -2.05 3.19 20.29
CA THR A 161 -1.85 3.96 21.54
C THR A 161 -0.86 5.12 21.37
N GLN A 162 -0.11 5.13 20.28
CA GLN A 162 0.74 6.27 19.91
C GLN A 162 -0.05 7.35 19.16
N ARG A 163 0.51 8.56 19.06
CA ARG A 163 -0.07 9.60 18.21
C ARG A 163 0.24 9.32 16.74
N ILE A 164 -0.77 9.35 15.89
CA ILE A 164 -0.61 9.38 14.43
C ILE A 164 -0.90 10.79 13.94
N GLN A 165 -0.01 11.32 13.10
CA GLN A 165 -0.17 12.64 12.48
C GLN A 165 -0.19 12.49 10.96
N ASN A 166 -1.13 13.15 10.30
CA ASN A 166 -1.20 13.23 8.85
C ASN A 166 -0.78 14.64 8.40
N ASN A 167 0.42 14.76 7.83
CA ASN A 167 0.89 15.95 7.13
C ASN A 167 1.08 15.67 5.62
N GLY A 168 0.76 14.46 5.17
CA GLY A 168 0.81 14.04 3.78
C GLY A 168 -0.52 14.25 3.09
N ASN A 169 -0.94 13.26 2.30
CA ASN A 169 -2.19 13.33 1.56
C ASN A 169 -3.38 12.85 2.42
N LYS A 170 -3.54 11.53 2.54
CA LYS A 170 -4.71 10.92 3.18
C LYS A 170 -4.31 9.74 4.07
N ILE A 171 -4.89 9.66 5.26
CA ILE A 171 -4.86 8.45 6.10
C ILE A 171 -6.30 7.96 6.30
N ILE A 172 -6.54 6.69 6.02
CA ILE A 172 -7.78 5.97 6.30
C ILE A 172 -7.48 4.98 7.43
N LEU A 173 -8.29 5.01 8.49
CA LEU A 173 -8.23 4.05 9.59
C LEU A 173 -9.47 3.14 9.48
N ASN A 174 -9.26 1.86 9.21
CA ASN A 174 -10.32 0.89 8.99
C ASN A 174 -10.24 -0.22 10.05
N ASN A 175 -11.33 -0.41 10.80
CA ASN A 175 -11.38 -1.31 11.96
C ASN A 175 -10.23 -1.06 12.97
N VAL A 176 -9.96 0.21 13.28
CA VAL A 176 -8.90 0.62 14.20
C VAL A 176 -9.47 1.01 15.56
N ILE A 177 -8.85 0.52 16.63
CA ILE A 177 -9.12 0.93 18.00
C ILE A 177 -8.07 1.97 18.39
N ILE A 178 -8.51 3.20 18.72
CA ILE A 178 -7.63 4.26 19.24
C ILE A 178 -7.80 4.31 20.75
N ASN A 179 -6.76 3.95 21.49
CA ASN A 179 -6.73 3.98 22.94
C ASN A 179 -5.80 5.08 23.42
N ASN A 180 -6.27 5.90 24.35
CA ASN A 180 -5.42 6.87 25.01
C ASN A 180 -4.70 6.16 26.18
N THR A 181 -3.37 6.28 26.23
CA THR A 181 -2.55 5.80 27.35
C THR A 181 -1.86 6.96 28.03
#